data_AF-A0A1M5WCP4-F1
#
_entry.id   AF-A0A1M5WCP4-F1
#
_cell.length_a   1.000
_cell.length_b   1.000
_cell.length_c   1.000
_cell.angle_alpha   90.00
_cell.angle_beta   90.00
_cell.angle_gamma   90.00
#
_symmetry.space_group_name_H-M   'P 1'
#
loop_
_entity.id
_entity.type
_entity.pdbx_description
1 polymer ?
#
loop_
_entity_poly.entity_id
_entity_poly.type
_entity_poly.pdbx_seq_one_letter_code
_entity_poly.pdbx_strand_id
1 'polypeptide(L)' 'MNLIKEPKGVDFIIQSPPLTEQERKEISDFIASRKSKKNVAKKIAKGKITIKK' A
#
# COMPACT_ATOMS: atom_id res chain seq x y z
N MET A 1 11.44 27.40 -31.86
CA MET A 1 11.53 26.76 -30.52
C MET A 1 11.18 27.83 -29.49
N ASN A 2 9.90 27.99 -29.17
CA ASN A 2 9.43 29.04 -28.26
C ASN A 2 9.54 28.53 -26.82
N LEU A 3 10.66 28.83 -26.17
CA LEU A 3 10.90 28.48 -24.76
C LEU A 3 10.14 29.47 -23.87
N ILE A 4 8.95 29.08 -23.40
CA ILE A 4 8.22 29.86 -22.39
C ILE A 4 9.04 29.79 -21.10
N LYS A 5 9.53 30.93 -20.64
CA LYS A 5 10.26 31.03 -19.37
C LYS A 5 9.29 30.77 -18.23
N GLU A 6 9.68 29.91 -17.29
CA GLU A 6 8.90 29.69 -16.07
C GLU A 6 8.66 31.03 -15.35
N PRO A 7 7.42 31.31 -14.93
CA PRO A 7 7.10 32.55 -14.22
C PRO A 7 7.83 32.58 -12.87
N LYS A 8 8.58 33.66 -12.64
CA LYS A 8 9.31 33.87 -11.39
C LYS A 8 8.31 34.00 -10.22
N GLY A 9 8.42 33.11 -9.24
CA GLY A 9 7.59 33.14 -8.02
C GLY A 9 6.30 32.33 -8.08
N VAL A 10 6.20 31.33 -8.97
CA VAL A 10 5.09 30.37 -8.94
C VAL A 10 5.54 29.07 -8.29
N ASP A 11 5.00 28.81 -7.10
CA ASP A 11 5.15 27.54 -6.41
C ASP A 11 3.94 26.65 -6.70
N PHE A 12 4.17 25.46 -7.26
CA PHE A 12 3.12 24.46 -7.41
C PHE A 12 2.88 23.76 -6.07
N ILE A 13 1.77 24.08 -5.42
CA ILE A 13 1.33 23.34 -4.23
C ILE A 13 0.64 22.06 -4.71
N ILE A 14 1.33 20.92 -4.55
CA ILE A 14 0.73 19.62 -4.81
C ILE A 14 -0.29 19.34 -3.70
N GLN A 15 -1.56 19.58 -4.00
CA GLN A 15 -2.64 19.20 -3.11
C GLN A 15 -2.81 17.67 -3.17
N SER A 16 -2.26 16.98 -2.17
CA SER A 16 -2.56 15.56 -1.95
C SER A 16 -3.85 15.47 -1.14
N PRO A 17 -5.01 15.19 -1.75
CA PRO A 17 -6.24 15.10 -0.99
C PRO A 17 -6.12 14.00 0.07
N PRO A 18 -6.70 14.20 1.27
CA PRO A 18 -6.73 13.15 2.26
C PRO A 18 -7.55 11.97 1.75
N LEU A 19 -7.15 10.74 2.09
CA LEU A 19 -7.92 9.54 1.75
C LEU A 19 -9.35 9.64 2.27
N THR A 20 -10.31 9.35 1.38
CA THR A 20 -11.72 9.22 1.71
C THR A 20 -11.95 8.03 2.65
N GLU A 21 -13.09 8.01 3.36
CA GLU A 21 -13.42 6.92 4.29
C GLU A 21 -13.51 5.57 3.57
N GLN A 22 -14.00 5.56 2.33
CA GLN A 22 -14.07 4.37 1.48
C GLN A 22 -12.67 3.84 1.14
N GLU A 23 -11.78 4.70 0.66
CA GLU A 23 -10.40 4.32 0.33
C GLU A 23 -9.65 3.81 1.57
N ARG A 24 -9.86 4.45 2.73
CA ARG A 24 -9.27 3.99 4.01
C ARG A 24 -9.73 2.57 4.34
N LYS A 25 -11.02 2.30 4.21
CA LYS A 25 -11.58 0.97 4.48
C LYS A 25 -11.03 -0.08 3.52
N GLU A 26 -10.99 0.22 2.23
CA GLU A 26 -10.45 -0.70 1.21
C GLU A 26 -8.98 -1.04 1.45
N ILE A 27 -8.16 -0.05 1.78
CA ILE A 27 -6.74 -0.24 2.12
C ILE A 27 -6.62 -1.12 3.36
N SER A 28 -7.44 -0.88 4.39
CA SER A 28 -7.44 -1.68 5.62
C SER A 28 -7.79 -3.14 5.34
N ASP A 29 -8.88 -3.38 4.58
CA ASP A 29 -9.35 -4.72 4.19
C ASP A 29 -8.29 -5.46 3.35
N PHE A 30 -7.64 -4.76 2.42
CA PHE A 30 -6.54 -5.29 1.62
C PHE A 30 -5.35 -5.71 2.49
N ILE A 31 -4.90 -4.85 3.42
CA ILE A 31 -3.80 -5.16 4.33
C ILE A 31 -4.14 -6.35 5.23
N ALA A 32 -5.34 -6.38 5.79
CA ALA A 32 -5.81 -7.47 6.64
C ALA A 32 -5.81 -8.82 5.90
N SER A 33 -6.36 -8.85 4.68
CA SER A 33 -6.38 -10.05 3.84
C SER A 33 -4.99 -10.54 3.46
N ARG A 34 -4.03 -9.63 3.22
CA ARG A 34 -2.65 -9.99 2.87
C ARG A 34 -1.89 -10.51 4.09
N LYS A 35 -2.09 -9.91 5.26
CA LYS A 35 -1.50 -10.36 6.53
C LYS A 35 -2.03 -11.75 6.91
N SER A 36 -3.33 -12.00 6.78
CA SER A 36 -3.91 -13.30 7.10
C SER A 36 -3.37 -14.41 6.19
N LYS A 37 -3.32 -14.19 4.87
CA LYS A 37 -2.72 -15.14 3.90
C LYS A 37 -1.25 -15.45 4.21
N LYS A 38 -0.45 -14.43 4.57
CA LYS A 38 0.96 -14.61 4.97
C LYS A 38 1.09 -15.44 6.25
N ASN A 39 0.20 -15.25 7.21
CA ASN A 39 0.20 -15.99 8.46
C ASN A 39 -0.23 -17.46 8.26
N VAL A 40 -1.20 -17.73 7.37
CA VAL A 40 -1.62 -19.09 7.00
C VAL A 40 -0.46 -19.84 6.35
N ALA A 41 0.25 -19.23 5.40
CA ALA A 41 1.41 -19.85 4.75
C ALA A 41 2.52 -20.21 5.75
N LYS A 42 2.80 -19.35 6.74
CA LYS A 42 3.77 -19.64 7.80
C LYS A 42 3.35 -20.80 8.71
N LYS A 43 2.05 -20.91 9.04
CA LYS A 43 1.54 -22.02 9.87
C LYS A 43 1.62 -23.36 9.13
N ILE A 44 1.29 -23.39 7.84
CA ILE A 44 1.40 -24.59 6.99
C ILE A 44 2.86 -25.06 6.90
N ALA A 45 3.81 -24.13 6.76
CA ALA A 45 5.24 -24.46 6.71
C ALA A 45 5.74 -25.11 8.03
N LYS A 46 5.25 -24.65 9.18
CA LYS A 46 5.64 -25.22 10.50
C LYS A 46 5.00 -26.58 10.77
N GLY A 47 3.77 -26.82 10.29
CA GLY A 47 3.07 -28.10 10.49
C GLY A 47 3.64 -29.27 9.68
N LYS A 48 4.35 -29.00 8.58
CA LYS A 48 4.98 -30.05 7.75
C LYS A 48 6.31 -30.57 8.29
N ILE A 49 6.92 -29.88 9.26
CA ILE A 49 8.24 -30.25 9.82
C ILE A 49 8.08 -31.25 10.99
N THR A 50 6.90 -31.32 11.63
CA THR A 50 6.64 -32.18 12.79
C THR A 50 6.13 -33.59 12.47
N ILE A 51 5.99 -33.97 11.20
CA ILE A 51 5.58 -35.33 10.78
C ILE A 51 6.75 -36.01 10.04
N LYS A 52 7.87 -36.17 10.73
CA LYS A 52 8.92 -37.16 10.42
C LYS A 52 9.45 -37.67 11.74
N LYS A 53 8.76 -38.66 12.31
CA LYS A 53 9.22 -39.44 13.45
C LYS A 53 9.22 -40.90 13.04
#